data_AF-A0A328A6G6-F1
#
_entry.id   AF-A0A328A6G6-F1
#
_cell.length_a   1.000
_cell.length_b   1.000
_cell.length_c   1.000
_cell.angle_alpha   90.00
_cell.angle_beta   90.00
_cell.angle_gamma   90.00
#
_symmetry.space_group_name_H-M   'P 1'
#
loop_
_entity.id
_entity.type
_entity.pdbx_description
1 polymer ?
#
loop_
_entity_poly.entity_id
_entity_poly.type
_entity_poly.pdbx_seq_one_letter_code
_entity_poly.pdbx_strand_id
1 'polypeptide(L)' 'MRTRADVLAELVEVQMKKPNSWSSSMARTGRISQLKSELNELDAAHSTFESKPEEPTINNENRKIEFVINGYKVTVEPQY' A
#
# COMPACT_ATOMS: atom_id res chain seq x y z
N MET A 1 -13.19 -10.68 -7.18
CA MET A 1 -11.82 -10.22 -6.93
C MET A 1 -11.43 -10.66 -5.53
N ARG A 2 -10.26 -11.28 -5.35
CA ARG A 2 -9.72 -11.52 -4.00
C ARG A 2 -9.27 -10.19 -3.40
N THR A 3 -9.49 -10.00 -2.11
CA THR A 3 -9.05 -8.78 -1.43
C THR A 3 -7.63 -8.95 -0.89
N ARG A 4 -6.94 -7.83 -0.64
CA ARG A 4 -5.61 -7.83 0.00
C ARG A 4 -5.58 -8.60 1.31
N ALA A 5 -6.65 -8.51 2.11
CA ALA A 5 -6.77 -9.21 3.38
C ALA A 5 -6.83 -10.74 3.20
N ASP A 6 -7.55 -11.21 2.17
CA ASP A 6 -7.66 -12.65 1.88
C ASP A 6 -6.31 -13.23 1.46
N VAL A 7 -5.54 -12.52 0.64
CA VAL A 7 -4.21 -12.94 0.18
C VAL A 7 -3.20 -12.98 1.34
N LEU A 8 -3.26 -11.99 2.25
CA LEU A 8 -2.44 -11.99 3.46
C LEU A 8 -2.79 -13.15 4.40
N ALA A 9 -4.08 -13.43 4.59
CA ALA A 9 -4.53 -14.55 5.41
C ALA A 9 -4.00 -15.88 4.86
N GLU A 10 -4.16 -16.12 3.54
CA GLU A 10 -3.65 -17.32 2.88
C GLU A 10 -2.12 -17.44 3.01
N LEU A 11 -1.38 -16.33 2.87
CA LEU A 11 0.08 -16.31 3.01
C LEU A 11 0.52 -16.71 4.43
N VAL A 12 -0.18 -16.22 5.46
CA VAL A 12 0.10 -16.59 6.85
C VAL A 12 -0.19 -18.07 7.10
N GLU A 13 -1.31 -18.59 6.61
CA GLU A 13 -1.65 -20.01 6.74
C GLU A 13 -0.59 -20.92 6.09
N VAL A 14 -0.17 -20.59 4.87
CA VAL A 14 0.88 -21.33 4.15
C VAL A 14 2.22 -21.25 4.90
N GLN A 15 2.53 -20.12 5.52
CA GLN A 15 3.74 -19.98 6.34
C GLN A 15 3.67 -20.78 7.65
N MET A 16 2.51 -20.89 8.30
CA MET A 16 2.36 -21.65 9.54
C MET A 16 2.41 -23.17 9.31
N LYS A 17 2.05 -23.64 8.11
CA LYS A 17 2.08 -25.06 7.77
C LYS A 17 3.53 -25.58 7.68
N LYS A 18 3.88 -26.51 8.57
CA LYS A 18 5.17 -27.23 8.51
C LYS A 18 5.16 -28.25 7.37
N PRO A 19 6.13 -28.21 6.43
CA PRO A 19 6.24 -29.23 5.41
C PRO A 19 6.73 -30.55 6.02
N ASN A 20 6.19 -31.66 5.52
CA ASN A 20 6.54 -33.02 5.94
C ASN A 20 7.58 -33.68 5.03
N SER A 21 7.94 -33.03 3.91
CA SER A 21 8.90 -33.54 2.93
C SER A 21 9.58 -32.40 2.18
N TRP A 22 10.67 -32.71 1.47
CA TRP A 22 11.37 -31.77 0.61
C TRP A 22 10.47 -31.23 -0.51
N SER A 23 9.71 -32.10 -1.18
CA SER A 23 8.76 -31.70 -2.22
C SER A 23 7.65 -30.80 -1.69
N SER A 24 7.15 -31.07 -0.48
CA SER A 24 6.17 -30.21 0.20
C SER A 24 6.76 -28.84 0.54
N SER A 25 8.03 -28.79 0.95
CA SER A 25 8.74 -27.53 1.20
C SER A 25 8.88 -26.70 -0.07
N MET A 26 9.23 -27.32 -1.20
CA MET A 26 9.33 -26.65 -2.50
C MET A 26 7.98 -26.16 -3.03
N ALA A 27 6.92 -26.96 -2.87
CA ALA A 27 5.56 -26.52 -3.22
C ALA A 27 5.13 -25.31 -2.37
N ARG A 28 5.45 -25.33 -1.07
CA ARG A 28 5.17 -24.22 -0.14
C ARG A 28 5.92 -22.95 -0.53
N THR A 29 7.22 -23.02 -0.85
CA THR A 29 7.98 -21.84 -1.27
C THR A 29 7.45 -21.27 -2.59
N GLY A 30 7.10 -22.12 -3.55
CA GLY A 30 6.45 -21.71 -4.79
C GLY A 30 5.13 -20.98 -4.55
N ARG A 31 4.28 -21.51 -3.65
CA ARG A 31 3.00 -20.87 -3.30
C ARG A 31 3.18 -19.53 -2.60
N ILE A 32 4.16 -19.42 -1.68
CA ILE A 32 4.48 -18.14 -1.02
C ILE A 32 4.93 -17.10 -2.05
N SER A 33 5.74 -17.50 -3.04
CA SER A 33 6.19 -16.58 -4.09
C SER A 33 5.02 -16.04 -4.92
N GLN A 34 4.08 -16.92 -5.30
CA GLN A 34 2.86 -16.54 -6.02
C GLN A 34 2.02 -15.54 -5.21
N LEU A 35 1.76 -15.84 -3.94
CA LEU A 35 0.94 -14.97 -3.07
C LEU A 35 1.59 -13.61 -2.84
N LYS A 36 2.93 -13.54 -2.77
CA LYS A 36 3.65 -12.26 -2.71
C LYS A 36 3.53 -11.45 -4.00
N SER A 37 3.56 -12.11 -5.16
CA SER A 37 3.33 -11.44 -6.45
C SER A 37 1.92 -10.88 -6.54
N GLU A 38 0.91 -11.67 -6.16
CA GLU A 38 -0.49 -11.24 -6.12
C GLU A 38 -0.69 -10.05 -5.17
N LEU A 39 -0.01 -10.06 -4.01
CA LEU A 39 -0.05 -8.93 -3.08
C LEU A 39 0.57 -7.66 -3.68
N ASN A 40 1.71 -7.77 -4.36
CA ASN A 40 2.36 -6.64 -5.03
C ASN A 40 1.49 -6.06 -6.16
N GLU A 41 0.80 -6.91 -6.91
CA GLU A 41 -0.12 -6.48 -7.97
C GLU A 41 -1.33 -5.73 -7.39
N LEU A 42 -1.88 -6.22 -6.28
CA LEU A 42 -2.96 -5.54 -5.56
C LEU A 42 -2.48 -4.22 -4.95
N ASP A 43 -1.30 -4.19 -4.33
CA ASP A 43 -0.72 -2.97 -3.77
C ASP A 43 -0.41 -1.94 -4.88
N ALA A 44 0.05 -2.37 -6.06
CA ALA A 44 0.23 -1.51 -7.22
C ALA A 44 -1.11 -0.97 -7.76
N ALA A 45 -2.14 -1.83 -7.85
CA ALA A 45 -3.47 -1.42 -8.27
C ALA A 45 -4.10 -0.40 -7.31
N HIS A 46 -3.86 -0.55 -5.99
CA HIS A 46 -4.30 0.41 -4.98
C HIS A 46 -3.45 1.70 -4.97
N SER A 47 -2.14 1.61 -5.19
CA SER A 47 -1.24 2.77 -5.30
C SER A 47 -1.54 3.64 -6.53
N THR A 48 -2.10 3.05 -7.60
CA THR A 48 -2.54 3.81 -8.79
C THR A 48 -3.73 4.75 -8.48
N PHE A 49 -4.45 4.52 -7.37
CA PHE A 49 -5.55 5.35 -6.89
C PHE A 49 -5.17 6.31 -5.75
N GLU A 50 -3.96 6.22 -5.20
CA GLU A 50 -3.42 7.27 -4.36
C GLU A 50 -3.01 8.42 -5.27
N SER A 51 -3.94 9.37 -5.41
CA SER A 51 -3.72 10.78 -5.71
C SER A 51 -2.25 11.14 -5.78
N LYS A 52 -1.77 11.53 -6.98
CA LYS A 52 -0.59 12.39 -7.09
C LYS A 52 -0.71 13.44 -5.97
N PRO A 53 0.22 13.52 -5.00
CA PRO A 53 0.28 14.71 -4.19
C PRO A 53 0.55 15.84 -5.20
N GLU A 54 -0.46 16.68 -5.45
CA GLU A 54 -0.29 17.88 -6.24
C GLU A 54 0.89 18.63 -5.62
N GLU A 55 1.94 18.80 -6.41
CA GLU A 55 3.15 19.48 -5.97
C GLU A 55 2.75 20.82 -5.34
N PRO A 56 3.28 21.16 -4.15
CA PRO A 56 2.91 22.39 -3.48
C PRO A 56 3.29 23.55 -4.40
N THR A 57 2.30 24.22 -4.97
CA THR A 57 2.50 25.44 -5.75
C THR A 57 2.82 26.53 -4.76
N ILE A 58 4.12 26.76 -4.52
CA ILE A 58 4.59 27.84 -3.65
C ILE A 58 4.35 29.16 -4.38
N ASN A 59 3.19 29.77 -4.16
CA ASN A 59 2.95 31.16 -4.56
C ASN A 59 3.74 32.07 -3.61
N ASN A 60 4.94 32.48 -4.05
CA ASN A 60 5.91 33.28 -3.29
C ASN A 60 5.48 34.72 -2.94
N GLU A 61 4.24 35.13 -3.24
CA GLU A 61 3.82 36.52 -3.05
C GLU A 61 2.97 36.77 -1.80
N ASN A 62 2.48 35.73 -1.13
CA ASN A 62 1.82 35.87 0.17
C ASN A 62 2.09 34.61 0.97
N ARG A 63 2.73 34.72 2.14
CA ARG A 63 3.08 33.61 3.05
C ARG A 63 1.82 32.89 3.57
N LYS A 64 1.10 32.18 2.72
CA LYS A 64 -0.04 31.34 3.09
C LYS A 64 0.24 29.94 2.59
N ILE A 65 0.32 29.00 3.52
CA ILE A 65 0.46 27.59 3.19
C ILE A 65 -0.96 27.02 3.21
N GLU A 66 -1.44 26.61 2.03
CA GLU A 66 -2.74 25.96 1.91
C GLU A 66 -2.55 24.43 2.00
N PHE A 67 -3.25 23.79 2.93
CA PHE A 67 -3.29 22.33 3.05
C PHE A 67 -4.69 21.83 2.71
N VAL A 68 -4.77 20.78 1.87
CA VAL A 68 -6.00 20.04 1.63
C VAL A 68 -5.87 18.69 2.34
N ILE A 69 -6.58 18.50 3.44
CA ILE A 69 -6.61 17.23 4.19
C ILE A 69 -8.06 16.75 4.26
N ASN A 70 -8.34 15.56 3.72
CA ASN A 70 -9.66 14.91 3.77
C ASN A 70 -10.84 15.80 3.28
N GLY A 71 -10.61 16.62 2.25
CA GLY A 71 -11.64 17.52 1.71
C GLY A 71 -11.89 18.80 2.52
N TYR A 72 -11.18 19.01 3.62
CA TYR A 72 -11.21 20.25 4.39
C TYR A 72 -10.03 21.15 3.99
N LYS A 73 -10.34 22.41 3.65
CA LYS A 73 -9.33 23.44 3.37
C LYS A 73 -8.83 24.02 4.69
N VAL A 74 -7.57 23.74 5.03
CA VAL A 74 -6.91 24.32 6.21
C VAL A 74 -5.93 25.38 5.73
N THR A 75 -6.20 26.63 6.09
CA THR A 75 -5.33 27.78 5.81
C THR A 75 -4.55 28.11 7.06
N VAL A 76 -3.22 27.98 7.02
CA VAL A 76 -2.35 28.40 8.13
C VAL A 76 -1.74 29.75 7.76
N GLU A 77 -2.12 30.79 8.50
CA GLU A 77 -1.49 32.11 8.42
C GLU A 77 -0.37 32.18 9.48
N PRO A 78 0.91 32.31 9.07
CA PRO A 78 1.98 32.56 10.02
C PRO A 78 1.81 33.98 10.58
N GLN A 79 1.41 34.10 11.84
CA GLN A 79 1.69 35.30 12.61
C GLN A 79 3.20 35.30 12.87
N TYR A 80 4.03 35.97 12.04
CA TYR A 80 5.32 36.62 12.37
C TYR A 80 6.01 37.15 11.10
#